data_AF-A0A6A4GB05-F1
#
_entry.id   AF-A0A6A4GB05-F1
#
_cell.length_a   1.000
_cell.length_b   1.000
_cell.length_c   1.000
_cell.angle_alpha   90.00
_cell.angle_beta   90.00
_cell.angle_gamma   90.00
#
_symmetry.space_group_name_H-M   'P 1'
#
loop_
_entity.id
_entity.type
_entity.pdbx_description
1 polymer ?
#
loop_
_entity_poly.entity_id
_entity_poly.type
_entity_poly.pdbx_seq_one_letter_code
_entity_poly.pdbx_strand_id
1 'polypeptide(L)' 'AFAFRHCISTWVDNLQTLFPHTCQGKTCPNVHAAGHIYDFLLLFGPVMSWWCFPFEHMIGALQ' A
#
# COMPACT_ATOMS: atom_id res chain seq x y z
N ALA A 1 3.89 -13.91 3.68
CA ALA A 1 3.38 -13.38 2.41
C ALA A 1 1.86 -13.50 2.29
N PHE A 2 1.32 -14.73 2.25
CA PHE A 2 -0.08 -14.99 1.91
C PHE A 2 -1.10 -14.31 2.84
N ALA A 3 -0.99 -14.53 4.15
CA ALA A 3 -1.92 -13.95 5.12
C ALA A 3 -1.98 -12.42 5.05
N PHE A 4 -0.82 -11.76 4.96
CA PHE A 4 -0.73 -10.30 4.82
C PHE A 4 -1.44 -9.80 3.55
N ARG A 5 -1.09 -10.38 2.39
CA ARG A 5 -1.69 -9.99 1.10
C ARG A 5 -3.20 -10.25 1.09
N HIS A 6 -3.64 -11.35 1.68
CA HIS A 6 -5.05 -11.67 1.84
C HIS A 6 -5.78 -10.62 2.68
N CYS A 7 -5.24 -10.26 3.86
CA CYS A 7 -5.82 -9.23 4.72
C CYS A 7 -5.91 -7.86 4.03
N ILE A 8 -4.87 -7.43 3.32
CA ILE A 8 -4.92 -6.16 2.57
C ILE A 8 -5.96 -6.22 1.47
N SER A 9 -6.01 -7.29 0.66
CA SER A 9 -7.02 -7.44 -0.38
C SER A 9 -8.43 -7.36 0.19
N THR A 10 -8.72 -8.16 1.24
CA THR A 10 -10.03 -8.15 1.90
C THR A 10 -10.37 -6.79 2.48
N TRP A 11 -9.40 -6.08 3.06
CA TRP A 11 -9.63 -4.72 3.57
C TRP A 11 -9.99 -3.75 2.44
N VAL A 12 -9.28 -3.80 1.30
CA VAL A 12 -9.59 -2.97 0.12
C VAL A 12 -10.98 -3.30 -0.42
N ASP A 13 -11.31 -4.58 -0.58
CA ASP A 13 -12.62 -5.02 -1.08
C ASP A 13 -13.76 -4.51 -0.20
N ASN A 14 -13.60 -4.58 1.12
CA ASN A 14 -14.57 -4.06 2.07
C ASN A 14 -14.66 -2.53 2.05
N LEU A 15 -13.53 -1.84 1.91
CA LEU A 15 -13.50 -0.37 1.79
C LEU A 15 -14.31 0.08 0.58
N GLN A 16 -14.11 -0.58 -0.56
CA GLN A 16 -14.82 -0.29 -1.81
C GLN A 16 -16.31 -0.61 -1.71
N THR A 17 -16.66 -1.70 -1.02
CA THR A 17 -18.05 -2.11 -0.79
C THR A 17 -18.81 -1.13 0.11
N LEU A 18 -18.19 -0.73 1.23
CA LEU A 18 -18.81 0.14 2.23
C LEU A 18 -18.79 1.62 1.81
N PHE A 19 -17.78 2.04 1.06
CA PHE A 19 -17.57 3.42 0.65
C PHE A 19 -17.31 3.53 -0.87
N PRO A 20 -18.31 3.30 -1.74
CA PRO A 20 -18.11 3.24 -3.20
C PRO A 20 -17.58 4.54 -3.82
N HIS A 21 -17.77 5.68 -3.15
CA HIS A 21 -17.22 6.96 -3.57
C HIS A 21 -15.68 7.00 -3.53
N THR A 22 -15.05 6.13 -2.74
CA THR A 22 -13.58 5.97 -2.72
C THR A 22 -13.05 5.30 -3.99
N CYS A 23 -13.90 4.59 -4.74
CA CYS A 23 -13.56 3.95 -6.01
C CYS A 23 -13.71 4.89 -7.22
N GLN A 24 -14.41 6.01 -7.06
CA GLN A 24 -14.81 6.89 -8.17
C GLN A 24 -13.76 7.93 -8.57
N GLY A 25 -12.60 7.93 -7.89
CA GLY A 25 -11.47 8.81 -8.20
C GLY A 25 -10.17 8.01 -8.22
N LYS A 26 -9.16 8.58 -8.88
CA LYS A 26 -7.77 8.08 -9.02
C LYS A 26 -7.36 7.10 -7.92
N THR A 27 -6.71 6.01 -8.33
CA THR A 27 -6.03 5.03 -7.47
C THR A 27 -5.44 5.71 -6.24
N CYS A 28 -5.99 5.42 -5.05
CA CYS A 28 -5.50 6.02 -3.82
C CYS A 28 -4.05 5.56 -3.59
N PRO A 29 -3.06 6.46 -3.66
CA PRO A 29 -1.64 6.11 -3.57
C PRO A 29 -1.29 5.26 -2.37
N ASN A 30 -1.90 5.60 -1.24
CA ASN A 30 -1.67 4.93 0.04
C ASN A 30 -2.22 3.50 0.03
N VAL A 31 -3.33 3.26 -0.65
CA VAL A 31 -3.94 1.93 -0.79
C VAL A 31 -3.08 1.05 -1.70
N HIS A 32 -2.58 1.62 -2.80
CA HIS A 32 -1.62 0.94 -3.68
C HIS A 32 -0.31 0.60 -2.96
N ALA A 33 0.29 1.58 -2.27
CA ALA A 33 1.50 1.39 -1.48
C ALA A 33 1.32 0.35 -0.35
N ALA A 34 0.14 0.26 0.27
CA ALA A 34 -0.17 -0.76 1.27
C ALA A 34 -0.10 -2.19 0.68
N GLY A 35 -0.43 -2.36 -0.61
CA GLY A 35 -0.25 -3.63 -1.33
C GLY A 35 1.21 -4.04 -1.49
N HIS A 36 2.13 -3.07 -1.55
CA HIS A 36 3.56 -3.28 -1.70
C HIS A 36 4.35 -3.32 -0.39
N ILE A 37 3.73 -2.99 0.76
CA ILE A 37 4.43 -2.90 2.05
C ILE A 37 5.17 -4.21 2.40
N TYR A 38 4.62 -5.37 2.03
CA TYR A 38 5.29 -6.66 2.25
C TYR A 38 6.58 -6.78 1.45
N ASP A 39 6.54 -6.40 0.17
CA ASP A 39 7.72 -6.41 -0.70
C ASP A 39 8.74 -5.38 -0.23
N PHE A 40 8.28 -4.20 0.21
CA PHE A 40 9.14 -3.16 0.74
C PHE A 40 9.83 -3.54 2.05
N LEU A 41 9.16 -4.26 2.94
CA LEU A 41 9.76 -4.78 4.16
C LEU A 41 10.91 -5.76 3.87
N LEU A 42 10.76 -6.58 2.82
CA LEU A 42 11.81 -7.52 2.41
C LEU A 42 13.00 -6.82 1.74
N LEU A 43 12.74 -5.77 0.96
CA LEU A 43 13.77 -5.07 0.19
C LEU A 43 14.51 -3.99 0.99
N PHE A 44 13.79 -3.26 1.84
CA PHE A 44 14.28 -2.04 2.48
C PHE A 44 14.31 -2.13 4.01
N GLY A 45 13.90 -3.26 4.58
CA GLY A 45 13.86 -3.46 6.02
C GLY A 45 12.70 -2.74 6.70
N PRO A 46 12.78 -2.49 8.03
CA PRO A 46 11.67 -1.94 8.81
C PRO A 46 11.17 -0.59 8.30
N VAL A 47 9.85 -0.37 8.36
CA VAL A 47 9.19 0.89 7.92
C VAL A 47 9.83 2.13 8.54
N MET A 48 10.23 2.06 9.81
CA MET A 48 10.86 3.19 10.52
C MET A 48 12.19 3.63 9.89
N SER A 49 12.89 2.72 9.21
CA SER A 49 14.15 3.03 8.51
C SER A 49 13.92 3.70 7.16
N TRP A 50 12.69 3.67 6.61
CA TRP A 50 12.39 4.26 5.31
C TRP A 50 12.45 5.79 5.32
N TRP A 51 12.24 6.42 6.48
CA TRP A 51 12.39 7.86 6.68
C TRP A 51 13.83 8.37 6.48
N CYS A 52 14.83 7.48 6.55
CA CYS A 52 16.23 7.84 6.28
C CYS A 52 16.58 7.81 4.79
N PHE A 53 15.69 7.32 3.93
CA PHE A 53 15.84 7.28 2.48
C PHE A 53 14.75 8.14 1.84
N PRO A 54 14.93 8.64 0.60
CA PRO A 54 13.87 9.32 -0.15
C PRO A 54 12.81 8.31 -0.63
N PHE A 55 12.28 7.52 0.31
CA PHE A 55 11.33 6.44 0.06
C PHE A 55 10.04 6.98 -0.53
N GLU A 56 9.62 8.17 -0.10
CA GLU A 56 8.49 8.90 -0.67
C GLU A 56 8.66 9.18 -2.17
N HIS A 57 9.89 9.48 -2.61
CA HIS A 57 10.20 9.69 -4.03
C HIS A 57 10.07 8.38 -4.83
N MET A 58 10.55 7.28 -4.26
CA MET A 58 10.44 5.95 -4.89
C MET A 58 8.99 5.45 -4.95
N ILE A 59 8.21 5.64 -3.88
CA ILE A 59 6.76 5.33 -3.90
C ILE A 59 6.07 6.13 -5.00
N GLY A 60 6.38 7.43 -5.12
CA GLY A 60 5.81 8.29 -6.17
C GLY A 60 6.10 7.81 -7.60
N ALA A 61 7.23 7.13 -7.82
CA ALA A 61 7.58 6.54 -9.11
C ALA A 61 6.92 5.17 -9.37
N LEU A 62 6.43 4.50 -8.33
CA LEU A 62 5.81 3.16 -8.38
C LEU A 62 4.28 3.20 -8.40
N GLN A 63 3.68 4.39 -8.37
CA GLN A 63 2.24 4.64 -8.17
C GLN A 63 1.41 4.53 -9.46
#